data_AF-A0A221P0V4-F1
#
_entry.id   AF-A0A221P0V4-F1
#
_cell.length_a   1.000
_cell.length_b   1.000
_cell.length_c   1.000
_cell.angle_alpha   90.00
_cell.angle_beta   90.00
_cell.angle_gamma   90.00
#
_symmetry.space_group_name_H-M   'P 1'
#
loop_
_entity.id
_entity.type
_entity.pdbx_description
1 polymer ?
#
loop_
_entity_poly.entity_id
_entity_poly.type
_entity_poly.pdbx_seq_one_letter_code
_entity_poly.pdbx_strand_id
1 'polypeptide(L)'
;MTTESHLSHPLTPRRTYLIGRARPNALVGRNRESGEIALIIAGAFLGMMCGLLVPVLPLRIVLLTGFPLLALAAVYVPYKQRTFYKWFEINRSYRRTVKGGAHYRSAAMEAGTGFDGREVEVGPPPGIGRITWLAAPFGPDEIAVLLHADRKTVTAAIEIEGPGVGLRDSEDQEALVDRFGTLLKHVANGDGFVTRLQMLARTLPADPDAHAKDVALRGDQRSPAWLQRSYDQLQSMVSTSSEQHRAYLVACMHFTRDLAAEAHAMARATRPQSGRKLDRDAGLAVVMARELTDICSRLQEADIRVRQPLGQGRLASLIHSMYDPDHPIDHLQAMTQRNAWPAELDAMEPTYLQAKTRESSTRAPWCHATAWVKEWPMTPVGVNFLAPLLVHTPDVIRTVAVTMDLEPTEVAIERMLTEKTNDVAEASRAAKMNRTVDPRDIAAHNRLDQRGEDLASGAAGVNLVGYITVSARTPETLARDKRTIRASAGKSYLKLEWCDREHHRAFVNTLPFATGIRR
;
A
#
# COMPACT_ATOMS: atom_id res chain seq x y z
N MET A 1 -50.53 -14.86 40.04
CA MET A 1 -49.06 -14.80 40.01
C MET A 1 -48.55 -15.94 39.16
N THR A 2 -48.28 -15.68 37.89
CA THR A 2 -47.54 -16.58 36.99
C THR A 2 -46.70 -15.68 36.11
N THR A 3 -45.40 -15.67 36.39
CA THR A 3 -44.33 -14.91 35.74
C THR A 3 -44.12 -15.40 34.31
N GLU A 4 -44.14 -14.48 33.36
CA GLU A 4 -43.71 -14.68 31.97
C GLU A 4 -42.22 -15.04 31.92
N SER A 5 -41.94 -16.09 31.16
CA SER A 5 -40.60 -16.59 30.85
C SER A 5 -39.83 -15.59 29.99
N HIS A 6 -38.68 -15.13 30.48
CA HIS A 6 -37.66 -14.46 29.69
C HIS A 6 -37.19 -15.37 28.54
N LEU A 7 -37.59 -15.04 27.31
CA LEU A 7 -36.98 -15.59 26.09
C LEU A 7 -35.58 -14.98 25.96
N SER A 8 -34.55 -15.79 26.17
CA SER A 8 -33.18 -15.46 25.82
C SER A 8 -33.07 -15.33 24.31
N HIS A 9 -32.83 -14.11 23.80
CA HIS A 9 -32.43 -13.93 22.40
C HIS A 9 -31.21 -14.80 22.08
N PRO A 10 -31.20 -15.56 20.97
CA PRO A 10 -30.01 -16.26 20.54
C PRO A 10 -28.93 -15.21 20.25
N LEU A 11 -27.84 -15.23 21.01
CA LEU A 11 -26.65 -14.44 20.71
C LEU A 11 -26.07 -14.99 19.41
N THR A 12 -26.36 -14.34 18.28
CA THR A 12 -25.71 -14.63 17.01
C THR A 12 -24.19 -14.56 17.24
N PRO A 13 -23.44 -15.64 17.00
CA PRO A 13 -22.00 -15.62 17.21
C PRO A 13 -21.38 -14.55 16.31
N ARG A 14 -20.68 -13.60 16.92
CA ARG A 14 -20.04 -12.48 16.21
C ARG A 14 -19.15 -12.99 15.09
N ARG A 15 -19.24 -12.38 13.91
CA ARG A 15 -18.37 -12.77 12.79
C ARG A 15 -16.95 -12.34 13.12
N THR A 16 -16.04 -13.30 13.06
CA THR A 16 -14.63 -13.07 13.31
C THR A 16 -13.82 -13.23 12.04
N TYR A 17 -12.83 -12.38 11.84
CA TYR A 17 -12.02 -12.34 10.63
C TYR A 17 -10.62 -12.91 10.89
N LEU A 18 -10.12 -13.71 9.94
CA LEU A 18 -8.80 -14.31 9.96
C LEU A 18 -8.10 -14.09 8.61
N ILE A 19 -7.04 -13.29 8.62
CA ILE A 19 -6.27 -12.92 7.40
C ILE A 19 -4.89 -13.59 7.38
N GLY A 20 -4.39 -14.03 8.52
CA GLY A 20 -3.17 -14.79 8.72
C GLY A 20 -1.92 -14.41 7.90
N ARG A 21 -1.07 -15.39 7.58
CA ARG A 21 0.28 -15.15 7.03
C ARG A 21 0.39 -15.58 5.58
N ALA A 22 1.12 -14.80 4.77
CA ALA A 22 1.61 -15.27 3.48
C ALA A 22 2.55 -16.47 3.72
N ARG A 23 2.16 -17.68 3.27
CA ARG A 23 3.01 -18.87 3.43
C ARG A 23 4.32 -18.66 2.69
N PRO A 24 5.49 -18.93 3.31
CA PRO A 24 6.72 -19.02 2.56
C PRO A 24 6.64 -20.19 1.58
N ASN A 25 7.27 -19.97 0.43
CA ASN A 25 7.28 -20.84 -0.74
C ASN A 25 7.53 -22.31 -0.39
N ALA A 26 6.86 -23.21 -1.12
CA ALA A 26 7.08 -24.66 -1.04
C ALA A 26 8.58 -25.04 -1.04
N LEU A 27 8.91 -26.13 -0.35
CA LEU A 27 10.28 -26.65 -0.20
C LEU A 27 10.98 -26.89 -1.55
N VAL A 28 10.20 -27.15 -2.62
CA VAL A 28 10.66 -27.33 -4.01
C VAL A 28 9.59 -26.78 -4.98
N GLY A 29 9.98 -25.86 -5.87
CA GLY A 29 9.20 -25.53 -7.08
C GLY A 29 8.32 -24.26 -7.10
N ARG A 30 8.27 -23.67 -8.29
CA ARG A 30 7.46 -22.56 -8.89
C ARG A 30 7.41 -21.18 -8.22
N ASN A 31 7.44 -21.05 -6.89
CA ASN A 31 7.24 -19.74 -6.24
C ASN A 31 8.47 -19.19 -5.49
N ARG A 32 9.61 -19.88 -5.55
CA ARG A 32 10.85 -19.44 -4.89
C ARG A 32 11.60 -18.42 -5.75
N GLU A 33 12.19 -17.41 -5.12
CA GLU A 33 12.94 -16.37 -5.84
C GLU A 33 14.05 -17.04 -6.66
N SER A 34 14.19 -16.69 -7.95
CA SER A 34 15.13 -17.35 -8.86
C SER A 34 16.56 -17.36 -8.34
N GLY A 35 16.92 -16.35 -7.54
CA GLY A 35 18.23 -16.25 -6.91
C GLY A 35 18.45 -17.18 -5.71
N GLU A 36 17.39 -17.53 -4.96
CA GLU A 36 17.47 -18.56 -3.92
C GLU A 36 17.71 -19.95 -4.54
N ILE A 37 17.04 -20.24 -5.66
CA ILE A 37 17.24 -21.48 -6.43
C ILE A 37 18.67 -21.52 -6.98
N ALA A 38 19.13 -20.41 -7.58
CA ALA A 38 20.48 -20.31 -8.13
C ALA A 38 21.56 -20.52 -7.05
N LEU A 39 21.36 -20.01 -5.83
CA LEU A 39 22.31 -20.22 -4.73
C LEU A 39 22.40 -21.70 -4.31
N ILE A 40 21.26 -22.40 -4.24
CA ILE A 40 21.24 -23.84 -3.92
C ILE A 40 21.94 -24.65 -5.02
N ILE A 41 21.64 -24.35 -6.28
CA ILE A 41 22.29 -25.02 -7.43
C ILE A 41 23.79 -24.75 -7.43
N ALA A 42 24.21 -23.50 -7.20
CA ALA A 42 25.62 -23.14 -7.12
C ALA A 42 26.34 -23.83 -5.96
N GLY A 43 25.70 -23.91 -4.78
CA GLY A 43 26.24 -24.64 -3.63
C GLY A 43 26.40 -26.14 -3.89
N ALA A 44 25.42 -26.76 -4.55
CA ALA A 44 25.48 -28.16 -4.98
C ALA A 44 26.59 -28.40 -6.01
N PHE A 45 26.71 -27.51 -7.01
CA PHE A 45 27.74 -27.57 -8.03
C PHE A 45 29.15 -27.41 -7.43
N LEU A 46 29.36 -26.41 -6.57
CA LEU A 46 30.64 -26.20 -5.88
C LEU A 46 31.02 -27.38 -5.00
N GLY A 47 30.06 -27.93 -4.24
CA GLY A 47 30.27 -29.15 -3.45
C GLY A 47 30.73 -30.31 -4.34
N MET A 48 30.00 -30.57 -5.43
CA MET A 48 30.34 -31.64 -6.39
C MET A 48 31.72 -31.43 -7.03
N MET A 49 32.05 -30.21 -7.47
CA MET A 49 33.36 -29.90 -8.06
C MET A 49 34.50 -30.05 -7.07
N CYS A 50 34.35 -29.55 -5.84
CA CYS A 50 35.33 -29.77 -4.78
C CYS A 50 35.46 -31.26 -4.42
N GLY A 51 34.37 -32.01 -4.52
CA GLY A 51 34.35 -33.46 -4.39
C GLY A 51 35.14 -34.20 -5.46
N LEU A 52 35.38 -33.61 -6.63
CA LEU A 52 36.17 -34.21 -7.72
C LEU A 52 37.63 -33.74 -7.72
N LEU A 53 37.87 -32.48 -7.38
CA LEU A 53 39.18 -31.83 -7.54
C LEU A 53 40.09 -31.95 -6.31
N VAL A 54 39.54 -32.20 -5.12
CA VAL A 54 40.33 -32.21 -3.87
C VAL A 54 40.85 -33.63 -3.58
N PRO A 55 42.18 -33.85 -3.56
CA PRO A 55 42.77 -35.18 -3.38
C PRO A 55 42.78 -35.64 -1.92
N VAL A 56 42.67 -34.71 -0.97
CA VAL A 56 42.72 -35.00 0.47
C VAL A 56 41.35 -35.41 0.98
N LEU A 57 41.20 -36.67 1.36
CA LEU A 57 39.91 -37.31 1.69
C LEU A 57 39.08 -36.59 2.79
N PRO A 58 39.65 -36.18 3.95
CA PRO A 58 38.87 -35.44 4.96
C PRO A 58 38.42 -34.06 4.45
N LEU A 59 39.29 -33.34 3.73
CA LEU A 59 38.95 -32.04 3.15
C LEU A 59 37.88 -32.15 2.06
N ARG A 60 37.97 -33.21 1.24
CA ARG A 60 37.00 -33.54 0.19
C ARG A 60 35.60 -33.74 0.76
N ILE A 61 35.45 -34.53 1.83
CA ILE A 61 34.15 -34.77 2.48
C ILE A 61 33.58 -33.47 3.05
N VAL A 62 34.42 -32.68 3.73
CA VAL A 62 34.02 -31.40 4.33
C VAL A 62 33.54 -30.41 3.27
N LEU A 63 34.21 -30.29 2.13
CA LEU A 63 33.81 -29.35 1.08
C LEU A 63 32.60 -29.85 0.28
N LEU A 64 32.55 -31.15 -0.02
CA LEU A 64 31.43 -31.78 -0.73
C LEU A 64 30.11 -31.59 0.01
N THR A 65 30.13 -31.74 1.34
CA THR A 65 28.94 -31.58 2.20
C THR A 65 28.74 -30.15 2.68
N GLY A 66 29.83 -29.41 2.91
CA GLY A 66 29.83 -28.07 3.48
C GLY A 66 29.21 -27.02 2.55
N PHE A 67 29.55 -26.99 1.26
CA PHE A 67 28.99 -26.00 0.33
C PHE A 67 27.46 -26.12 0.15
N PRO A 68 26.90 -27.33 -0.09
CA PRO A 68 25.45 -27.50 -0.14
C PRO A 68 24.78 -27.14 1.19
N LEU A 69 25.37 -27.54 2.32
CA LEU A 69 24.81 -27.27 3.65
C LEU A 69 24.82 -25.77 3.98
N LEU A 70 25.88 -25.04 3.62
CA LEU A 70 25.93 -23.58 3.73
C LEU A 70 24.92 -22.89 2.83
N ALA A 71 24.75 -23.35 1.59
CA ALA A 71 23.75 -22.80 0.67
C ALA A 71 22.33 -23.03 1.22
N LEU A 72 22.03 -24.23 1.73
CA LEU A 72 20.77 -24.52 2.39
C LEU A 72 20.60 -23.66 3.66
N ALA A 73 21.62 -23.53 4.50
CA ALA A 73 21.57 -22.70 5.68
C ALA A 73 21.30 -21.22 5.32
N ALA A 74 21.96 -20.69 4.29
CA ALA A 74 21.77 -19.31 3.85
C ALA A 74 20.34 -19.00 3.39
N VAL A 75 19.62 -20.00 2.86
CA VAL A 75 18.25 -19.80 2.40
C VAL A 75 17.19 -20.22 3.41
N TYR A 76 17.46 -21.20 4.29
CA TYR A 76 16.46 -21.73 5.22
C TYR A 76 16.61 -21.22 6.65
N VAL A 77 17.80 -20.79 7.09
CA VAL A 77 18.00 -20.31 8.46
C VAL A 77 17.56 -18.85 8.56
N PRO A 78 16.59 -18.53 9.44
CA PRO A 78 16.18 -17.15 9.68
C PRO A 78 17.26 -16.39 10.47
N TYR A 79 17.65 -15.22 9.97
CA TYR A 79 18.50 -14.23 10.62
C TYR A 79 17.78 -12.88 10.68
N LYS A 80 17.56 -12.35 11.90
CA LYS A 80 16.79 -11.11 12.12
C LYS A 80 15.46 -11.10 11.33
N GLN A 81 14.70 -12.18 11.47
CA GLN A 81 13.39 -12.39 10.86
C GLN A 81 13.32 -12.55 9.32
N ARG A 82 14.43 -12.42 8.56
CA ARG A 82 14.54 -12.75 7.13
C ARG A 82 15.59 -13.85 6.92
N THR A 83 15.71 -14.43 5.73
CA THR A 83 16.79 -15.40 5.42
C THR A 83 18.11 -14.66 5.19
N PHE A 84 19.26 -15.32 5.35
CA PHE A 84 20.56 -14.71 5.05
C PHE A 84 20.65 -14.24 3.59
N TYR A 85 20.10 -15.03 2.66
CA TYR A 85 20.03 -14.66 1.25
C TYR A 85 19.31 -13.33 1.02
N LYS A 86 18.15 -13.14 1.66
CA LYS A 86 17.39 -11.88 1.55
C LYS A 86 18.18 -10.70 2.09
N TRP A 87 18.84 -10.84 3.24
CA TRP A 87 19.72 -9.80 3.76
C TRP A 87 20.89 -9.50 2.84
N PHE A 88 21.49 -10.52 2.21
CA PHE A 88 22.53 -10.33 1.22
C PHE A 88 22.02 -9.51 0.02
N GLU A 89 20.83 -9.82 -0.52
CA GLU A 89 20.27 -9.07 -1.64
C GLU A 89 19.98 -7.61 -1.27
N ILE A 90 19.35 -7.37 -0.12
CA ILE A 90 19.07 -6.04 0.41
C ILE A 90 20.36 -5.24 0.58
N ASN A 91 21.40 -5.85 1.15
CA ASN A 91 22.68 -5.18 1.35
C ASN A 91 23.38 -4.90 0.01
N ARG A 92 23.23 -5.80 -0.97
CA ARG A 92 23.80 -5.64 -2.31
C ARG A 92 23.09 -4.56 -3.11
N SER A 93 21.76 -4.46 -3.02
CA SER A 93 20.99 -3.38 -3.66
C SER A 93 21.31 -2.05 -2.99
N TYR A 94 21.24 -1.97 -1.67
CA TYR A 94 21.55 -0.78 -0.90
C TYR A 94 22.97 -0.27 -1.13
N ARG A 95 23.99 -1.14 -1.07
CA ARG A 95 25.38 -0.74 -1.38
C ARG A 95 25.54 -0.21 -2.80
N ARG A 96 24.78 -0.75 -3.77
CA ARG A 96 24.79 -0.22 -5.15
C ARG A 96 24.13 1.16 -5.22
N THR A 97 23.00 1.35 -4.55
CA THR A 97 22.32 2.65 -4.47
C THR A 97 23.22 3.70 -3.82
N VAL A 98 23.84 3.39 -2.68
CA VAL A 98 24.78 4.27 -1.97
C VAL A 98 25.99 4.63 -2.85
N LYS A 99 26.59 3.64 -3.53
CA LYS A 99 27.72 3.88 -4.44
C LYS A 99 27.34 4.71 -5.67
N GLY A 100 26.11 4.59 -6.15
CA GLY A 100 25.59 5.34 -7.30
C GLY A 100 25.10 6.75 -6.97
N GLY A 101 25.19 7.17 -5.70
CA GLY A 101 24.53 8.36 -5.18
C GLY A 101 23.06 8.07 -4.89
N ALA A 102 22.72 7.82 -3.62
CA ALA A 102 21.34 7.63 -3.19
C ALA A 102 20.56 8.95 -3.04
N HIS A 103 21.14 10.05 -3.54
CA HIS A 103 20.56 11.38 -3.55
C HIS A 103 19.88 11.64 -4.89
N TYR A 104 18.65 12.07 -4.82
CA TYR A 104 17.89 12.61 -5.93
C TYR A 104 17.77 14.11 -5.73
N ARG A 105 18.08 14.87 -6.79
CA ARG A 105 17.83 16.31 -6.87
C ARG A 105 16.94 16.54 -8.08
N SER A 106 15.79 17.16 -7.85
CA SER A 106 14.84 17.46 -8.90
C SER A 106 15.40 18.51 -9.85
N ALA A 107 15.44 18.19 -11.14
CA ALA A 107 15.82 19.13 -12.19
C ALA A 107 14.72 20.18 -12.45
N ALA A 108 13.59 20.15 -11.75
CA ALA A 108 12.48 21.03 -12.08
C ALA A 108 12.67 22.48 -11.66
N MET A 109 13.84 22.93 -11.18
CA MET A 109 14.20 24.35 -11.16
C MET A 109 14.89 24.78 -12.46
N GLU A 110 15.69 23.87 -13.03
CA GLU A 110 16.47 24.07 -14.25
C GLU A 110 15.66 23.73 -15.51
N ALA A 111 14.57 22.98 -15.36
CA ALA A 111 13.65 22.67 -16.43
C ALA A 111 13.02 23.97 -16.97
N GLY A 112 13.26 24.27 -18.25
CA GLY A 112 12.62 25.40 -18.90
C GLY A 112 11.14 25.16 -19.16
N THR A 113 10.49 26.15 -19.74
CA THR A 113 9.24 25.99 -20.48
C THR A 113 9.57 25.86 -21.97
N GLY A 114 8.95 24.91 -22.65
CA GLY A 114 9.06 24.80 -24.11
C GLY A 114 8.52 26.04 -24.81
N PHE A 115 8.89 26.20 -26.08
CA PHE A 115 8.37 27.30 -26.93
C PHE A 115 6.84 27.24 -27.13
N ASP A 116 6.24 26.08 -26.89
CA ASP A 116 4.80 25.83 -26.88
C ASP A 116 4.12 26.20 -25.55
N GLY A 117 4.86 26.76 -24.60
CA GLY A 117 4.37 27.14 -23.27
C GLY A 117 4.20 25.96 -22.31
N ARG A 118 4.56 24.74 -22.70
CA ARG A 118 4.46 23.56 -21.83
C ARG A 118 5.69 23.46 -20.92
N GLU A 119 5.46 23.11 -19.67
CA GLU A 119 6.55 22.82 -18.75
C GLU A 119 7.31 21.56 -19.18
N VAL A 120 8.63 21.62 -19.18
CA VAL A 120 9.45 20.42 -19.40
C VAL A 120 9.26 19.46 -18.25
N GLU A 121 8.91 18.21 -18.58
CA GLU A 121 8.68 17.16 -17.60
C GLU A 121 9.95 16.79 -16.84
N VAL A 122 9.78 16.54 -15.54
CA VAL A 122 10.87 16.10 -14.67
C VAL A 122 10.60 14.72 -14.14
N GLY A 123 11.61 13.86 -14.27
CA GLY A 123 11.53 12.47 -13.86
C GLY A 123 11.30 12.35 -12.34
N PRO A 124 10.53 11.34 -11.92
CA PRO A 124 10.24 11.11 -10.51
C PRO A 124 11.48 10.62 -9.74
N PRO A 125 11.45 10.68 -8.40
CA PRO A 125 12.52 10.15 -7.57
C PRO A 125 12.71 8.62 -7.72
N PRO A 126 13.88 8.09 -7.30
CA PRO A 126 14.18 6.67 -7.30
C PRO A 126 13.09 5.82 -6.62
N GLY A 127 12.83 4.64 -7.19
CA GLY A 127 11.81 3.70 -6.69
C GLY A 127 10.45 3.82 -7.37
N ILE A 128 10.10 5.00 -7.87
CA ILE A 128 8.84 5.23 -8.61
C ILE A 128 8.92 4.65 -10.03
N GLY A 129 10.05 4.80 -10.72
CA GLY A 129 10.17 4.41 -12.12
C GLY A 129 9.50 5.41 -13.07
N ARG A 130 9.45 5.12 -14.37
CA ARG A 130 8.87 6.07 -15.34
C ARG A 130 7.35 6.14 -15.23
N ILE A 131 6.84 7.36 -15.06
CA ILE A 131 5.41 7.66 -15.00
C ILE A 131 5.05 8.71 -16.05
N THR A 132 3.96 8.47 -16.77
CA THR A 132 3.30 9.45 -17.63
C THR A 132 1.99 9.89 -17.00
N TRP A 133 1.73 11.19 -16.96
CA TRP A 133 0.48 11.76 -16.45
C TRP A 133 -0.47 12.03 -17.60
N LEU A 134 -1.71 11.58 -17.46
CA LEU A 134 -2.81 11.86 -18.36
C LEU A 134 -3.94 12.50 -17.56
N ALA A 135 -4.87 13.12 -18.27
CA ALA A 135 -6.13 13.61 -17.71
C ALA A 135 -7.30 13.06 -18.53
N ALA A 136 -8.40 12.79 -17.85
CA ALA A 136 -9.67 12.47 -18.49
C ALA A 136 -10.81 13.27 -17.82
N PRO A 137 -11.86 13.64 -18.57
CA PRO A 137 -13.07 14.19 -17.99
C PRO A 137 -13.71 13.21 -17.01
N PHE A 138 -14.15 13.70 -15.85
CA PHE A 138 -14.82 12.93 -14.80
C PHE A 138 -15.97 13.75 -14.21
N GLY A 139 -17.13 13.67 -14.86
CA GLY A 139 -18.26 14.56 -14.55
C GLY A 139 -17.91 16.03 -14.86
N PRO A 140 -18.13 16.98 -13.93
CA PRO A 140 -17.74 18.37 -14.10
C PRO A 140 -16.24 18.62 -13.85
N ASP A 141 -15.55 17.67 -13.24
CA ASP A 141 -14.13 17.74 -12.88
C ASP A 141 -13.27 16.94 -13.88
N GLU A 142 -11.95 16.95 -13.67
CA GLU A 142 -11.01 16.03 -14.31
C GLU A 142 -10.43 15.03 -13.29
N ILE A 143 -10.02 13.87 -13.80
CA ILE A 143 -9.26 12.87 -13.05
C ILE A 143 -7.87 12.70 -13.65
N ALA A 144 -6.84 12.68 -12.80
CA ALA A 144 -5.50 12.33 -13.22
C ALA A 144 -5.34 10.81 -13.33
N VAL A 145 -4.73 10.37 -14.43
CA VAL A 145 -4.45 8.95 -14.70
C VAL A 145 -2.96 8.78 -14.91
N LEU A 146 -2.33 7.89 -14.13
CA LEU A 146 -0.89 7.65 -14.17
C LEU A 146 -0.59 6.33 -14.88
N LEU A 147 0.27 6.38 -15.88
CA LEU A 147 0.80 5.20 -16.58
C LEU A 147 2.18 4.85 -15.98
N HIS A 148 2.27 3.70 -15.35
CA HIS A 148 3.50 3.18 -14.76
C HIS A 148 4.19 2.24 -15.74
N ALA A 149 5.14 2.75 -16.53
CA ALA A 149 5.75 1.99 -17.62
C ALA A 149 6.48 0.72 -17.12
N ASP A 150 7.24 0.84 -16.02
CA ASP A 150 8.06 -0.25 -15.50
C ASP A 150 7.22 -1.35 -14.83
N ARG A 151 6.01 -1.01 -14.35
CA ARG A 151 5.08 -1.95 -13.70
C ARG A 151 3.96 -2.40 -14.63
N LYS A 152 3.80 -1.77 -15.80
CA LYS A 152 2.71 -2.03 -16.75
C LYS A 152 1.34 -1.89 -16.08
N THR A 153 1.13 -0.81 -15.33
CA THR A 153 -0.13 -0.51 -14.65
C THR A 153 -0.61 0.90 -14.96
N VAL A 154 -1.92 1.09 -14.94
CA VAL A 154 -2.60 2.37 -15.10
C VAL A 154 -3.41 2.64 -13.84
N THR A 155 -3.25 3.82 -13.21
CA THR A 155 -3.82 4.09 -11.90
C THR A 155 -4.50 5.45 -11.83
N ALA A 156 -5.59 5.55 -11.07
CA ALA A 156 -6.27 6.80 -10.76
C ALA A 156 -6.75 6.77 -9.30
N ALA A 157 -6.84 7.95 -8.68
CA ALA A 157 -7.13 8.07 -7.26
C ALA A 157 -8.28 9.05 -7.00
N ILE A 158 -9.12 8.70 -6.04
CA ILE A 158 -10.22 9.53 -5.54
C ILE A 158 -10.10 9.70 -4.04
N GLU A 159 -10.55 10.83 -3.52
CA GLU A 159 -10.73 11.01 -2.10
C GLU A 159 -12.10 10.50 -1.67
N ILE A 160 -12.12 9.75 -0.59
CA ILE A 160 -13.31 9.11 -0.05
C ILE A 160 -13.47 9.44 1.43
N GLU A 161 -14.70 9.32 1.91
CA GLU A 161 -15.08 9.50 3.30
C GLU A 161 -15.87 8.26 3.72
N GLY A 162 -15.40 7.59 4.77
CA GLY A 162 -16.03 6.37 5.28
C GLY A 162 -17.27 6.65 6.13
N PRO A 163 -18.17 5.67 6.29
CA PRO A 163 -19.46 5.81 6.98
C PRO A 163 -19.38 5.99 8.51
N GLY A 164 -18.19 6.16 9.08
CA GLY A 164 -17.98 6.20 10.53
C GLY A 164 -18.16 4.85 11.22
N VAL A 165 -17.60 3.77 10.65
CA VAL A 165 -17.71 2.37 11.15
C VAL A 165 -17.45 2.25 12.66
N GLY A 166 -16.50 3.03 13.20
CA GLY A 166 -16.14 3.04 14.62
C GLY A 166 -17.26 3.44 15.60
N LEU A 167 -18.27 4.16 15.13
CA LEU A 167 -19.34 4.74 15.94
C LEU A 167 -20.66 3.95 15.87
N ARG A 168 -20.74 2.93 15.00
CA ARG A 168 -21.94 2.12 14.81
C ARG A 168 -21.95 0.90 15.73
N ASP A 169 -23.12 0.31 15.91
CA ASP A 169 -23.24 -0.97 16.61
C ASP A 169 -22.61 -2.11 15.80
N SER A 170 -22.50 -3.30 16.39
CA SER A 170 -21.82 -4.42 15.74
C SER A 170 -22.55 -4.94 14.49
N GLU A 171 -23.89 -4.89 14.49
CA GLU A 171 -24.68 -5.40 13.37
C GLU A 171 -24.55 -4.48 12.15
N ASP A 172 -24.60 -3.15 12.36
CA ASP A 172 -24.33 -2.17 11.32
C ASP A 172 -22.89 -2.25 10.81
N GLN A 173 -21.92 -2.48 11.69
CA GLN A 173 -20.52 -2.68 11.29
C GLN A 173 -20.37 -3.88 10.35
N GLU A 174 -20.99 -5.01 10.68
CA GLU A 174 -20.97 -6.21 9.83
C GLU A 174 -21.68 -5.95 8.49
N ALA A 175 -22.84 -5.29 8.50
CA ALA A 175 -23.57 -4.93 7.28
C ALA A 175 -22.75 -4.02 6.36
N LEU A 176 -22.01 -3.04 6.90
CA LEU A 176 -21.10 -2.18 6.12
C LEU A 176 -19.95 -2.97 5.50
N VAL A 177 -19.37 -3.93 6.23
CA VAL A 177 -18.31 -4.80 5.71
C VAL A 177 -18.85 -5.69 4.59
N ASP A 178 -20.07 -6.22 4.72
CA ASP A 178 -20.69 -7.04 3.67
C ASP A 178 -20.96 -6.23 2.39
N ARG A 179 -21.42 -4.98 2.51
CA ARG A 179 -21.58 -4.09 1.35
C ARG A 179 -20.24 -3.79 0.67
N PHE A 180 -19.18 -3.54 1.45
CA PHE A 180 -17.83 -3.41 0.90
C PHE A 180 -17.36 -4.71 0.23
N GLY A 181 -17.72 -5.87 0.79
CA GLY A 181 -17.49 -7.18 0.18
C GLY A 181 -18.15 -7.30 -1.20
N THR A 182 -19.37 -6.79 -1.37
CA THR A 182 -20.06 -6.75 -2.66
C THR A 182 -19.34 -5.88 -3.69
N LEU A 183 -18.79 -4.73 -3.28
CA LEU A 183 -17.91 -3.93 -4.15
C LEU A 183 -16.69 -4.73 -4.61
N LEU A 184 -16.02 -5.45 -3.70
CA LEU A 184 -14.86 -6.28 -4.07
C LEU A 184 -15.25 -7.41 -5.02
N LYS A 185 -16.41 -8.05 -4.82
CA LYS A 185 -16.95 -9.07 -5.74
C LYS A 185 -17.22 -8.51 -7.12
N HIS A 186 -17.78 -7.32 -7.20
CA HIS A 186 -18.05 -6.63 -8.46
C HIS A 186 -16.76 -6.36 -9.23
N VAL A 187 -15.74 -5.82 -8.57
CA VAL A 187 -14.44 -5.54 -9.21
C VAL A 187 -13.69 -6.84 -9.56
N ALA A 188 -13.82 -7.88 -8.76
CA ALA A 188 -13.12 -9.16 -9.00
C ALA A 188 -13.72 -10.00 -10.14
N ASN A 189 -15.05 -9.98 -10.30
CA ASN A 189 -15.77 -10.83 -11.25
C ASN A 189 -16.39 -10.07 -12.43
N GLY A 190 -16.40 -8.73 -12.39
CA GLY A 190 -16.93 -7.92 -13.48
C GLY A 190 -16.04 -7.94 -14.73
N ASP A 191 -16.63 -7.59 -15.87
CA ASP A 191 -15.93 -7.49 -17.17
C ASP A 191 -14.99 -6.26 -17.25
N GLY A 192 -14.79 -5.57 -16.14
CA GLY A 192 -13.95 -4.39 -16.03
C GLY A 192 -12.45 -4.70 -16.07
N PHE A 193 -11.64 -3.66 -16.24
CA PHE A 193 -10.18 -3.79 -16.32
C PHE A 193 -9.48 -3.56 -14.97
N VAL A 194 -10.19 -3.01 -13.98
CA VAL A 194 -9.65 -2.79 -12.64
C VAL A 194 -9.53 -4.11 -11.92
N THR A 195 -8.31 -4.47 -11.55
CA THR A 195 -7.99 -5.74 -10.88
C THR A 195 -7.37 -5.54 -9.51
N ARG A 196 -7.16 -4.27 -9.12
CA ARG A 196 -6.53 -3.92 -7.86
C ARG A 196 -7.09 -2.62 -7.33
N LEU A 197 -7.34 -2.62 -6.03
CA LEU A 197 -7.72 -1.45 -5.26
C LEU A 197 -6.71 -1.21 -4.16
N GLN A 198 -6.31 0.04 -3.94
CA GLN A 198 -5.53 0.44 -2.77
C GLN A 198 -6.32 1.44 -1.95
N MET A 199 -6.38 1.19 -0.64
CA MET A 199 -6.93 2.10 0.35
C MET A 199 -5.77 2.78 1.06
N LEU A 200 -5.79 4.11 1.10
CA LEU A 200 -4.85 4.92 1.85
C LEU A 200 -5.59 5.62 2.98
N ALA A 201 -5.13 5.47 4.21
CA ALA A 201 -5.58 6.24 5.36
C ALA A 201 -4.41 7.08 5.85
N ARG A 202 -4.51 8.40 5.68
CA ARG A 202 -3.49 9.37 6.04
C ARG A 202 -3.93 10.17 7.26
N THR A 203 -3.04 10.27 8.25
CA THR A 203 -3.21 11.12 9.43
C THR A 203 -2.08 12.13 9.48
N LEU A 204 -2.43 13.40 9.65
CA LEU A 204 -1.53 14.53 9.76
C LEU A 204 -2.11 15.54 10.77
N PRO A 205 -1.30 16.44 11.35
CA PRO A 205 -1.82 17.58 12.09
C PRO A 205 -2.81 18.36 11.23
N ALA A 206 -3.87 18.89 11.85
CA ALA A 206 -4.83 19.70 11.15
C ALA A 206 -4.16 20.96 10.61
N ASP A 207 -4.52 21.33 9.38
CA ASP A 207 -4.03 22.54 8.74
C ASP A 207 -4.61 23.79 9.45
N PRO A 208 -3.80 24.60 10.16
CA PRO A 208 -4.27 25.84 10.75
C PRO A 208 -4.78 26.85 9.71
N ASP A 209 -4.22 26.83 8.50
CA ASP A 209 -4.52 27.79 7.45
C ASP A 209 -5.91 27.55 6.86
N ALA A 210 -6.36 26.28 6.79
CA ALA A 210 -7.70 25.96 6.31
C ALA A 210 -8.79 26.63 7.16
N HIS A 211 -8.64 26.59 8.49
CA HIS A 211 -9.57 27.26 9.39
C HIS A 211 -9.42 28.78 9.34
N ALA A 212 -8.19 29.29 9.27
CA ALA A 212 -7.93 30.73 9.12
C ALA A 212 -8.59 31.30 7.86
N LYS A 213 -8.55 30.57 6.73
CA LYS A 213 -9.23 30.95 5.48
C LYS A 213 -10.76 30.96 5.64
N ASP A 214 -11.32 29.99 6.35
CA ASP A 214 -12.77 29.96 6.62
C ASP A 214 -13.21 31.16 7.47
N VAL A 215 -12.44 31.48 8.52
CA VAL A 215 -12.67 32.67 9.36
C VAL A 215 -12.50 33.95 8.55
N ALA A 216 -11.52 34.03 7.65
CA ALA A 216 -11.34 35.20 6.79
C ALA A 216 -12.50 35.38 5.80
N LEU A 217 -13.08 34.27 5.29
CA LEU A 217 -14.17 34.29 4.33
C LEU A 217 -15.54 34.53 4.97
N ARG A 218 -15.80 33.92 6.13
CA ARG A 218 -17.12 33.86 6.78
C ARG A 218 -17.20 34.68 8.07
N GLY A 219 -16.07 35.09 8.64
CA GLY A 219 -16.03 35.88 9.87
C GLY A 219 -16.49 37.31 9.67
N ASP A 220 -17.15 37.87 10.69
CA ASP A 220 -17.52 39.29 10.69
C ASP A 220 -16.35 40.16 11.14
N GLN A 221 -15.77 40.91 10.20
CA GLN A 221 -14.68 41.85 10.46
C GLN A 221 -15.06 42.98 11.43
N ARG A 222 -16.36 43.23 11.62
CA ARG A 222 -16.88 44.23 12.58
C ARG A 222 -16.98 43.70 14.01
N SER A 223 -16.69 42.42 14.22
CA SER A 223 -16.66 41.83 15.57
C SER A 223 -15.69 42.61 16.48
N PRO A 224 -16.01 42.81 17.76
CA PRO A 224 -15.11 43.49 18.69
C PRO A 224 -13.71 42.85 18.72
N ALA A 225 -12.67 43.68 18.75
CA ALA A 225 -11.27 43.22 18.67
C ALA A 225 -10.85 42.25 19.79
N TRP A 226 -11.55 42.22 20.93
CA TRP A 226 -11.29 41.26 22.00
C TRP A 226 -11.84 39.85 21.68
N LEU A 227 -12.96 39.77 20.95
CA LEU A 227 -13.55 38.51 20.49
C LEU A 227 -12.68 37.86 19.41
N GLN A 228 -12.20 38.66 18.45
CA GLN A 228 -11.26 38.21 17.42
C GLN A 228 -9.99 37.64 18.08
N ARG A 229 -9.36 38.39 19.01
CA ARG A 229 -8.19 37.92 19.76
C ARG A 229 -8.46 36.66 20.59
N SER A 230 -9.62 36.57 21.24
CA SER A 230 -10.01 35.37 22.00
C SER A 230 -10.16 34.16 21.08
N TYR A 231 -10.72 34.36 19.88
CA TYR A 231 -10.89 33.31 18.89
C TYR A 231 -9.55 32.88 18.28
N ASP A 232 -8.68 33.83 17.94
CA ASP A 232 -7.32 33.56 17.45
C ASP A 232 -6.52 32.75 18.48
N GLN A 233 -6.66 33.09 19.77
CA GLN A 233 -6.04 32.32 20.85
C GLN A 233 -6.58 30.88 20.91
N LEU A 234 -7.89 30.69 20.82
CA LEU A 234 -8.49 29.35 20.76
C LEU A 234 -8.02 28.57 19.54
N GLN A 235 -7.98 29.20 18.37
CA GLN A 235 -7.50 28.60 17.13
C GLN A 235 -6.05 28.14 17.26
N SER A 236 -5.18 28.94 17.89
CA SER A 236 -3.78 28.57 18.15
C SER A 236 -3.66 27.35 19.07
N MET A 237 -4.55 27.23 20.07
CA MET A 237 -4.59 26.09 20.99
C MET A 237 -5.09 24.81 20.29
N VAL A 238 -6.15 24.91 19.49
CA VAL A 238 -6.76 23.76 18.79
C VAL A 238 -5.85 23.24 17.67
N SER A 239 -5.15 24.13 16.96
CA SER A 239 -4.19 23.73 15.93
C SER A 239 -3.07 22.83 16.45
N THR A 240 -2.74 22.91 17.73
CA THR A 240 -1.64 22.14 18.34
C THR A 240 -2.04 20.67 18.61
N SER A 241 -3.33 20.36 18.69
CA SER A 241 -3.84 19.03 19.09
C SER A 241 -4.81 18.38 18.09
N SER A 242 -5.27 19.11 17.08
CA SER A 242 -6.23 18.58 16.11
C SER A 242 -5.52 17.74 15.05
N GLU A 243 -6.08 16.57 14.74
CA GLU A 243 -5.63 15.73 13.64
C GLU A 243 -6.61 15.83 12.46
N GLN A 244 -6.08 15.69 11.25
CA GLN A 244 -6.84 15.53 10.02
C GLN A 244 -6.65 14.09 9.54
N HIS A 245 -7.77 13.37 9.34
CA HIS A 245 -7.78 12.05 8.73
C HIS A 245 -8.34 12.14 7.31
N ARG A 246 -7.56 11.70 6.32
CA ARG A 246 -8.00 11.64 4.91
C ARG A 246 -7.87 10.24 4.38
N ALA A 247 -8.88 9.79 3.65
CA ALA A 247 -8.90 8.49 3.02
C ALA A 247 -8.94 8.61 1.50
N TYR A 248 -8.21 7.74 0.82
CA TYR A 248 -8.17 7.69 -0.65
C TYR A 248 -8.35 6.26 -1.13
N LEU A 249 -9.06 6.12 -2.24
CA LEU A 249 -9.14 4.87 -3.00
C LEU A 249 -8.40 5.06 -4.31
N VAL A 250 -7.53 4.10 -4.63
CA VAL A 250 -6.77 4.08 -5.88
C VAL A 250 -7.19 2.84 -6.67
N ALA A 251 -7.72 3.05 -7.86
CA ALA A 251 -8.03 1.99 -8.81
C ALA A 251 -6.81 1.71 -9.70
N CYS A 252 -6.57 0.43 -9.99
CA CYS A 252 -5.44 -0.01 -10.80
C CYS A 252 -5.84 -1.04 -11.85
N MET A 253 -5.56 -0.72 -13.11
CA MET A 253 -5.67 -1.62 -14.25
C MET A 253 -4.29 -2.14 -14.64
N HIS A 254 -4.16 -3.43 -14.90
CA HIS A 254 -2.94 -3.97 -15.49
C HIS A 254 -2.99 -3.78 -17.01
N PHE A 255 -1.84 -3.44 -17.61
CA PHE A 255 -1.76 -3.25 -19.04
C PHE A 255 -1.80 -4.62 -19.76
N THR A 256 -2.95 -4.94 -20.33
CA THR A 256 -3.20 -6.13 -21.14
C THR A 256 -3.42 -5.75 -22.61
N ARG A 257 -3.42 -6.76 -23.49
CA ARG A 257 -3.74 -6.55 -24.92
C ARG A 257 -5.17 -6.05 -25.10
N ASP A 258 -6.10 -6.55 -24.28
CA ASP A 258 -7.51 -6.19 -24.35
C ASP A 258 -7.75 -4.76 -23.88
N LEU A 259 -7.09 -4.34 -22.78
CA LEU A 259 -7.12 -2.94 -22.34
C LEU A 259 -6.57 -2.01 -23.43
N ALA A 260 -5.48 -2.41 -24.08
CA ALA A 260 -4.91 -1.62 -25.18
C ALA A 260 -5.87 -1.54 -26.38
N ALA A 261 -6.59 -2.61 -26.71
CA ALA A 261 -7.58 -2.62 -27.79
C ALA A 261 -8.79 -1.72 -27.46
N GLU A 262 -9.29 -1.78 -26.23
CA GLU A 262 -10.38 -0.93 -25.74
C GLU A 262 -9.97 0.55 -25.74
N ALA A 263 -8.77 0.86 -25.23
CA ALA A 263 -8.25 2.22 -25.26
C ALA A 263 -8.16 2.78 -26.69
N HIS A 264 -7.74 1.96 -27.66
CA HIS A 264 -7.75 2.34 -29.08
C HIS A 264 -9.15 2.57 -29.64
N ALA A 265 -10.12 1.76 -29.25
CA ALA A 265 -11.52 1.95 -29.64
C ALA A 265 -12.06 3.27 -29.08
N MET A 266 -11.82 3.54 -27.80
CA MET A 266 -12.25 4.77 -27.12
C MET A 266 -11.57 6.02 -27.68
N ALA A 267 -10.28 5.96 -27.99
CA ALA A 267 -9.56 7.07 -28.61
C ALA A 267 -10.10 7.42 -30.01
N ARG A 268 -10.62 6.44 -30.77
CA ARG A 268 -11.27 6.68 -32.06
C ARG A 268 -12.70 7.21 -31.92
N ALA A 269 -13.45 6.69 -30.95
CA ALA A 269 -14.83 7.09 -30.71
C ALA A 269 -14.93 8.50 -30.12
N THR A 270 -13.96 8.89 -29.28
CA THR A 270 -13.93 10.20 -28.65
C THR A 270 -13.48 11.25 -29.67
N ARG A 271 -14.41 12.11 -30.11
CA ARG A 271 -14.06 13.28 -30.93
C ARG A 271 -13.40 14.33 -30.03
N PRO A 272 -12.13 14.70 -30.26
CA PRO A 272 -11.49 15.76 -29.49
C PRO A 272 -12.17 17.11 -29.77
N GLN A 273 -12.51 17.87 -28.74
CA GLN A 273 -13.00 19.26 -28.89
C GLN A 273 -12.01 20.16 -29.65
N SER A 274 -10.72 19.82 -29.66
CA SER A 274 -9.63 20.56 -30.32
C SER A 274 -9.29 20.09 -31.75
N GLY A 275 -10.02 19.14 -32.34
CA GLY A 275 -9.78 18.66 -33.72
C GLY A 275 -8.50 17.82 -33.93
N ARG A 276 -7.68 17.62 -32.90
CA ARG A 276 -6.44 16.83 -32.94
C ARG A 276 -6.69 15.42 -32.41
N LYS A 277 -6.45 14.37 -33.21
CA LYS A 277 -6.64 12.95 -32.81
C LYS A 277 -6.10 12.71 -31.39
N LEU A 278 -6.89 12.06 -30.54
CA LEU A 278 -6.42 11.63 -29.22
C LEU A 278 -5.20 10.74 -29.39
N ASP A 279 -4.20 10.96 -28.53
CA ASP A 279 -3.07 10.03 -28.43
C ASP A 279 -3.57 8.66 -27.94
N ARG A 280 -2.86 7.59 -28.31
CA ARG A 280 -3.18 6.22 -27.89
C ARG A 280 -3.32 6.13 -26.37
N ASP A 281 -2.43 6.81 -25.66
CA ASP A 281 -2.38 6.80 -24.20
C ASP A 281 -3.59 7.52 -23.61
N ALA A 282 -4.10 8.58 -24.25
CA ALA A 282 -5.31 9.27 -23.80
C ALA A 282 -6.56 8.37 -23.79
N GLY A 283 -6.61 7.35 -24.67
CA GLY A 283 -7.66 6.32 -24.63
C GLY A 283 -7.67 5.51 -23.33
N LEU A 284 -6.49 5.24 -22.73
CA LEU A 284 -6.40 4.56 -21.44
C LEU A 284 -6.98 5.40 -20.31
N ALA A 285 -6.81 6.72 -20.36
CA ALA A 285 -7.38 7.63 -19.38
C ALA A 285 -8.91 7.64 -19.43
N VAL A 286 -9.49 7.61 -20.63
CA VAL A 286 -10.94 7.51 -20.83
C VAL A 286 -11.49 6.18 -20.29
N VAL A 287 -10.82 5.05 -20.57
CA VAL A 287 -11.22 3.75 -20.01
C VAL A 287 -11.15 3.79 -18.49
N MET A 288 -10.05 4.29 -17.90
CA MET A 288 -9.94 4.43 -16.44
C MET A 288 -11.06 5.27 -15.84
N ALA A 289 -11.40 6.41 -16.45
CA ALA A 289 -12.49 7.27 -15.98
C ALA A 289 -13.85 6.53 -15.99
N ARG A 290 -14.12 5.72 -17.03
CA ARG A 290 -15.33 4.87 -17.09
C ARG A 290 -15.37 3.86 -15.96
N GLU A 291 -14.30 3.08 -15.79
CA GLU A 291 -14.22 2.05 -14.74
C GLU A 291 -14.35 2.67 -13.34
N LEU A 292 -13.72 3.82 -13.13
CA LEU A 292 -13.78 4.54 -11.85
C LEU A 292 -15.18 5.13 -11.57
N THR A 293 -15.93 5.52 -12.62
CA THR A 293 -17.31 5.98 -12.48
C THR A 293 -18.23 4.86 -11.99
N ASP A 294 -18.05 3.65 -12.52
CA ASP A 294 -18.76 2.46 -12.06
C ASP A 294 -18.39 2.13 -10.60
N ILE A 295 -17.10 2.15 -10.24
CA ILE A 295 -16.64 1.99 -8.86
C ILE A 295 -17.24 3.04 -7.94
N CYS A 296 -17.32 4.31 -8.35
CA CYS A 296 -17.91 5.38 -7.55
C CYS A 296 -19.39 5.14 -7.24
N SER A 297 -20.14 4.59 -8.20
CA SER A 297 -21.55 4.23 -8.00
C SER A 297 -21.69 3.12 -6.95
N ARG A 298 -20.79 2.12 -6.99
CA ARG A 298 -20.75 1.02 -6.01
C ARG A 298 -20.26 1.45 -4.63
N LEU A 299 -19.37 2.43 -4.54
CA LEU A 299 -18.95 3.01 -3.27
C LEU A 299 -20.13 3.67 -2.54
N GLN A 300 -21.00 4.37 -3.27
CA GLN A 300 -22.20 4.97 -2.69
C GLN A 300 -23.17 3.91 -2.14
N GLU A 301 -23.35 2.79 -2.84
CA GLU A 301 -24.13 1.64 -2.34
C GLU A 301 -23.52 1.04 -1.05
N ALA A 302 -22.20 1.14 -0.88
CA ALA A 302 -21.48 0.74 0.32
C ALA A 302 -21.44 1.80 1.43
N ASP A 303 -22.21 2.89 1.31
CA ASP A 303 -22.22 4.02 2.25
C ASP A 303 -20.84 4.71 2.38
N ILE A 304 -20.01 4.59 1.34
CA ILE A 304 -18.72 5.28 1.23
C ILE A 304 -18.91 6.46 0.30
N ARG A 305 -18.80 7.66 0.86
CA ARG A 305 -18.98 8.90 0.11
C ARG A 305 -17.72 9.21 -0.69
N VAL A 306 -17.88 9.46 -2.00
CA VAL A 306 -16.82 10.02 -2.83
C VAL A 306 -16.79 11.52 -2.62
N ARG A 307 -15.68 12.04 -2.07
CA ARG A 307 -15.54 13.47 -1.76
C ARG A 307 -15.19 14.27 -3.02
N GLN A 308 -14.15 13.83 -3.73
CA GLN A 308 -13.69 14.49 -4.95
C GLN A 308 -12.74 13.60 -5.76
N PRO A 309 -12.73 13.71 -7.11
CA PRO A 309 -11.68 13.13 -7.93
C PRO A 309 -10.36 13.89 -7.77
N LEU A 310 -9.24 13.17 -7.82
CA LEU A 310 -7.91 13.79 -7.82
C LEU A 310 -7.48 14.10 -9.26
N GLY A 311 -7.78 15.32 -9.72
CA GLY A 311 -7.18 15.91 -10.92
C GLY A 311 -5.66 16.13 -10.77
N GLN A 312 -4.99 16.64 -11.80
CA GLN A 312 -3.52 16.67 -11.82
C GLN A 312 -2.93 17.49 -10.66
N GLY A 313 -3.47 18.69 -10.41
CA GLY A 313 -3.00 19.56 -9.31
C GLY A 313 -3.24 18.96 -7.93
N ARG A 314 -4.40 18.33 -7.69
CA ARG A 314 -4.74 17.68 -6.42
C ARG A 314 -3.87 16.45 -6.17
N LEU A 315 -3.66 15.62 -7.19
CA LEU A 315 -2.79 14.46 -7.09
C LEU A 315 -1.32 14.88 -6.87
N ALA A 316 -0.87 15.94 -7.55
CA ALA A 316 0.45 16.52 -7.34
C ALA A 316 0.63 17.03 -5.91
N SER A 317 -0.32 17.81 -5.37
CA SER A 317 -0.29 18.29 -3.98
C SER A 317 -0.34 17.15 -2.96
N LEU A 318 -1.12 16.10 -3.21
CA LEU A 318 -1.15 14.91 -2.37
C LEU A 318 0.22 14.21 -2.33
N ILE A 319 0.85 13.96 -3.49
CA ILE A 319 2.18 13.34 -3.55
C ILE A 319 3.21 14.25 -2.89
N HIS A 320 3.16 15.56 -3.17
CA HIS A 320 4.08 16.55 -2.62
C HIS A 320 4.02 16.57 -1.09
N SER A 321 2.82 16.67 -0.53
CA SER A 321 2.60 16.64 0.92
C SER A 321 3.01 15.31 1.56
N MET A 322 2.96 14.17 0.84
CA MET A 322 3.42 12.89 1.40
C MET A 322 4.93 12.89 1.65
N TYR A 323 5.71 13.60 0.83
CA TYR A 323 7.15 13.83 1.06
C TYR A 323 7.41 14.97 2.03
N ASP A 324 6.54 15.98 2.08
CA ASP A 324 6.68 17.10 3.01
C ASP A 324 5.36 17.41 3.71
N PRO A 325 5.14 16.85 4.92
CA PRO A 325 3.95 17.10 5.69
C PRO A 325 3.66 18.56 6.05
N ASP A 326 4.58 19.50 5.83
CA ASP A 326 4.29 20.93 6.01
C ASP A 326 3.43 21.51 4.89
N HIS A 327 3.46 20.91 3.70
CA HIS A 327 2.67 21.40 2.57
C HIS A 327 1.20 21.05 2.81
N PRO A 328 0.30 22.04 2.92
CA PRO A 328 -1.11 21.77 3.10
C PRO A 328 -1.68 21.05 1.87
N ILE A 329 -2.36 19.93 2.07
CA ILE A 329 -2.81 19.04 0.97
C ILE A 329 -3.81 19.74 0.02
N ASP A 330 -4.52 20.75 0.50
CA ASP A 330 -5.49 21.51 -0.30
C ASP A 330 -4.87 22.78 -0.91
N HIS A 331 -3.56 22.99 -0.77
CA HIS A 331 -2.83 24.09 -1.42
C HIS A 331 -2.42 23.69 -2.84
N LEU A 332 -3.30 23.97 -3.80
CA LEU A 332 -3.10 23.58 -5.20
C LEU A 332 -2.35 24.60 -6.05
N GLN A 333 -2.02 25.76 -5.48
CA GLN A 333 -1.40 26.85 -6.23
C GLN A 333 -0.02 26.41 -6.72
N ALA A 334 0.24 26.58 -8.03
CA ALA A 334 1.47 26.13 -8.69
C ALA A 334 1.76 24.62 -8.60
N MET A 335 0.78 23.80 -8.21
CA MET A 335 0.91 22.34 -8.22
C MET A 335 0.65 21.79 -9.62
N THR A 336 1.71 21.27 -10.23
CA THR A 336 1.70 20.64 -11.56
C THR A 336 2.39 19.27 -11.47
N GLN A 337 2.30 18.47 -12.53
CA GLN A 337 3.03 17.19 -12.64
C GLN A 337 4.54 17.34 -12.34
N ARG A 338 5.11 18.50 -12.67
CA ARG A 338 6.53 18.83 -12.47
C ARG A 338 6.85 19.08 -11.00
N ASN A 339 5.92 19.69 -10.27
CA ASN A 339 6.10 20.07 -8.86
C ASN A 339 5.57 19.01 -7.88
N ALA A 340 5.00 17.91 -8.36
CA ALA A 340 4.56 16.79 -7.52
C ALA A 340 5.69 16.13 -6.71
N TRP A 341 6.93 16.23 -7.19
CA TRP A 341 8.10 15.53 -6.64
C TRP A 341 8.87 16.37 -5.62
N PRO A 342 9.56 15.74 -4.65
CA PRO A 342 10.42 16.47 -3.71
C PRO A 342 11.56 17.17 -4.46
N ALA A 343 12.06 18.27 -3.89
CA ALA A 343 13.23 18.96 -4.44
C ALA A 343 14.49 18.12 -4.26
N GLU A 344 14.62 17.52 -3.08
CA GLU A 344 15.71 16.63 -2.71
C GLU A 344 15.16 15.40 -2.00
N LEU A 345 15.71 14.24 -2.31
CA LEU A 345 15.44 12.99 -1.61
C LEU A 345 16.77 12.27 -1.36
N ASP A 346 17.01 11.87 -0.12
CA ASP A 346 18.20 11.17 0.32
C ASP A 346 17.81 9.82 0.93
N ALA A 347 18.31 8.74 0.32
CA ALA A 347 18.11 7.38 0.79
C ALA A 347 19.43 6.71 1.25
N MET A 348 20.45 7.50 1.61
CA MET A 348 21.73 7.01 2.11
C MET A 348 21.60 6.36 3.47
N GLU A 349 20.70 6.83 4.34
CA GLU A 349 20.54 6.27 5.67
C GLU A 349 19.87 4.89 5.67
N PRO A 350 20.37 3.89 6.42
CA PRO A 350 19.75 2.56 6.43
C PRO A 350 18.36 2.55 7.06
N THR A 351 18.06 3.45 8.00
CA THR A 351 16.90 3.31 8.90
C THR A 351 15.73 4.24 8.57
N TYR A 352 15.94 5.19 7.67
CA TYR A 352 14.96 6.14 7.14
C TYR A 352 15.44 6.72 5.81
N LEU A 353 14.54 7.37 5.06
CA LEU A 353 14.87 8.27 3.96
C LEU A 353 14.58 9.70 4.39
N GLN A 354 15.27 10.68 3.80
CA GLN A 354 14.98 12.09 3.98
C GLN A 354 14.42 12.69 2.69
N ALA A 355 13.44 13.59 2.82
CA ALA A 355 12.92 14.35 1.71
C ALA A 355 12.64 15.79 2.12
N LYS A 356 12.84 16.72 1.20
CA LYS A 356 12.36 18.09 1.36
C LYS A 356 11.84 18.63 0.04
N THR A 357 10.86 19.50 0.15
CA THR A 357 10.31 20.22 -0.99
C THR A 357 10.97 21.59 -1.12
N ARG A 358 10.57 22.35 -2.14
CA ARG A 358 11.13 23.66 -2.47
C ARG A 358 10.69 24.73 -1.47
N GLU A 359 9.44 24.64 -1.06
CA GLU A 359 8.81 25.53 -0.08
C GLU A 359 9.54 25.42 1.28
N SER A 360 10.04 24.23 1.59
CA SER A 360 10.85 23.93 2.78
C SER A 360 12.36 24.05 2.55
N SER A 361 12.82 24.78 1.54
CA SER A 361 14.27 24.90 1.23
C SER A 361 15.13 25.42 2.39
N THR A 362 14.55 26.26 3.24
CA THR A 362 15.20 26.82 4.46
C THR A 362 15.04 25.92 5.69
N ARG A 363 14.18 24.90 5.63
CA ARG A 363 13.88 23.99 6.73
C ARG A 363 14.69 22.69 6.61
N ALA A 364 14.84 22.00 7.73
CA ALA A 364 15.40 20.65 7.73
C ALA A 364 14.49 19.67 6.97
N PRO A 365 15.06 18.67 6.28
CA PRO A 365 14.27 17.66 5.58
C PRO A 365 13.48 16.78 6.56
N TRP A 366 12.33 16.31 6.11
CA TRP A 366 11.54 15.32 6.84
C TRP A 366 12.20 13.96 6.74
N CYS A 367 12.16 13.20 7.83
CA CYS A 367 12.63 11.83 7.89
C CYS A 367 11.43 10.87 7.80
N HIS A 368 11.47 9.92 6.87
CA HIS A 368 10.41 8.93 6.68
C HIS A 368 10.94 7.50 6.84
N ALA A 369 10.16 6.65 7.50
CA ALA A 369 10.42 5.22 7.55
C ALA A 369 9.16 4.45 7.15
N THR A 370 9.33 3.43 6.33
CA THR A 370 8.22 2.57 5.89
C THR A 370 8.39 1.17 6.44
N ALA A 371 7.30 0.62 7.00
CA ALA A 371 7.17 -0.77 7.38
C ALA A 371 6.21 -1.49 6.45
N TRP A 372 6.43 -2.79 6.26
CA TRP A 372 5.44 -3.67 5.66
C TRP A 372 4.74 -4.48 6.75
N VAL A 373 3.47 -4.82 6.52
CA VAL A 373 2.68 -5.70 7.39
C VAL A 373 3.08 -7.14 7.07
N LYS A 374 3.92 -7.72 7.94
CA LYS A 374 4.49 -9.05 7.77
C LYS A 374 3.49 -10.15 8.10
N GLU A 375 2.73 -9.96 9.16
CA GLU A 375 1.73 -10.90 9.64
C GLU A 375 0.45 -10.12 9.94
N TRP A 376 -0.66 -10.55 9.32
CA TRP A 376 -2.01 -10.08 9.61
C TRP A 376 -2.61 -10.93 10.74
N PRO A 377 -3.80 -10.58 11.28
CA PRO A 377 -4.36 -11.27 12.43
C PRO A 377 -4.46 -12.78 12.21
N MET A 378 -3.73 -13.53 13.06
CA MET A 378 -3.70 -15.00 13.10
C MET A 378 -4.77 -15.57 14.04
N THR A 379 -5.39 -14.70 14.83
CA THR A 379 -6.46 -15.01 15.77
C THR A 379 -7.72 -14.29 15.33
N PRO A 380 -8.91 -14.83 15.61
CA PRO A 380 -10.15 -14.23 15.13
C PRO A 380 -10.33 -12.82 15.71
N VAL A 381 -10.49 -11.81 14.85
CA VAL A 381 -10.67 -10.39 15.24
C VAL A 381 -11.99 -9.84 14.74
N GLY A 382 -12.52 -8.80 15.38
CA GLY A 382 -13.72 -8.09 14.90
C GLY A 382 -13.42 -7.02 13.84
N VAL A 383 -14.46 -6.43 13.26
CA VAL A 383 -14.38 -5.44 12.15
C VAL A 383 -13.41 -4.28 12.46
N ASN A 384 -13.46 -3.72 13.67
CA ASN A 384 -12.68 -2.53 14.06
C ASN A 384 -11.26 -2.82 14.59
N PHE A 385 -10.66 -3.97 14.26
CA PHE A 385 -9.34 -4.34 14.79
C PHE A 385 -8.20 -3.36 14.43
N LEU A 386 -8.34 -2.60 13.35
CA LEU A 386 -7.37 -1.57 12.94
C LEU A 386 -7.54 -0.22 13.66
N ALA A 387 -8.61 -0.02 14.45
CA ALA A 387 -8.87 1.25 15.13
C ALA A 387 -7.71 1.78 16.00
N PRO A 388 -6.97 0.93 16.77
CA PRO A 388 -5.80 1.39 17.50
C PRO A 388 -4.76 2.08 16.61
N LEU A 389 -4.52 1.55 15.40
CA LEU A 389 -3.52 2.07 14.46
C LEU A 389 -4.03 3.28 13.68
N LEU A 390 -5.32 3.29 13.33
CA LEU A 390 -5.91 4.35 12.50
C LEU A 390 -6.27 5.59 13.32
N VAL A 391 -6.73 5.43 14.57
CA VAL A 391 -7.28 6.51 15.40
C VAL A 391 -6.44 6.77 16.65
N HIS A 392 -6.03 5.73 17.38
CA HIS A 392 -5.44 5.89 18.72
C HIS A 392 -3.91 6.07 18.73
N THR A 393 -3.38 6.84 17.78
CA THR A 393 -1.96 7.22 17.74
C THR A 393 -1.83 8.72 17.50
N PRO A 394 -2.14 9.53 18.52
CA PRO A 394 -2.06 10.98 18.41
C PRO A 394 -0.63 11.44 18.12
N ASP A 395 -0.48 12.57 17.44
CA ASP A 395 0.78 13.27 17.16
C ASP A 395 1.75 12.52 16.24
N VAL A 396 1.29 11.45 15.58
CA VAL A 396 2.11 10.66 14.66
C VAL A 396 1.63 10.82 13.22
N ILE A 397 2.43 11.51 12.40
CA ILE A 397 2.18 11.63 10.96
C ILE A 397 2.39 10.27 10.30
N ARG A 398 1.32 9.72 9.73
CA ARG A 398 1.34 8.37 9.16
C ARG A 398 0.45 8.23 7.94
N THR A 399 0.86 7.34 7.06
CA THR A 399 0.02 6.84 5.95
C THR A 399 0.00 5.32 6.03
N VAL A 400 -1.19 4.77 6.26
CA VAL A 400 -1.45 3.33 6.19
C VAL A 400 -2.01 3.02 4.81
N ALA A 401 -1.36 2.11 4.09
CA ALA A 401 -1.76 1.68 2.76
C ALA A 401 -2.10 0.20 2.78
N VAL A 402 -3.30 -0.16 2.32
CA VAL A 402 -3.71 -1.56 2.10
C VAL A 402 -4.04 -1.74 0.64
N THR A 403 -3.22 -2.54 -0.04
CA THR A 403 -3.40 -2.87 -1.46
C THR A 403 -4.01 -4.25 -1.57
N MET A 404 -5.08 -4.38 -2.34
CA MET A 404 -5.86 -5.59 -2.58
C MET A 404 -5.80 -5.93 -4.08
N ASP A 405 -5.12 -7.02 -4.43
CA ASP A 405 -5.19 -7.65 -5.75
C ASP A 405 -6.41 -8.57 -5.76
N LEU A 406 -7.36 -8.25 -6.63
CA LEU A 406 -8.63 -8.95 -6.75
C LEU A 406 -8.51 -9.99 -7.85
N GLU A 407 -8.90 -11.21 -7.52
CA GLU A 407 -8.89 -12.36 -8.42
C GLU A 407 -10.33 -12.87 -8.59
N PRO A 408 -10.72 -13.27 -9.82
CA PRO A 408 -12.00 -13.91 -10.06
C PRO A 408 -12.21 -15.11 -9.14
N THR A 409 -13.46 -15.32 -8.73
CA THR A 409 -13.83 -16.31 -7.72
C THR A 409 -13.41 -17.73 -8.14
N GLU A 410 -13.62 -18.09 -9.41
CA GLU A 410 -13.24 -19.40 -9.96
C GLU A 410 -11.73 -19.67 -9.86
N VAL A 411 -10.91 -18.68 -10.23
CA VAL A 411 -9.44 -18.76 -10.16
C VAL A 411 -8.98 -18.89 -8.70
N ALA A 412 -9.64 -18.17 -7.79
CA ALA A 412 -9.35 -18.23 -6.37
C ALA A 412 -9.70 -19.61 -5.77
N ILE A 413 -10.81 -20.22 -6.20
CA ILE A 413 -11.21 -21.58 -5.79
C ILE A 413 -10.18 -22.61 -6.28
N GLU A 414 -9.77 -22.56 -7.55
CA GLU A 414 -8.79 -23.49 -8.11
C GLU A 414 -7.45 -23.42 -7.35
N ARG A 415 -6.99 -22.19 -7.05
CA ARG A 415 -5.76 -21.97 -6.26
C ARG A 415 -5.91 -22.51 -4.84
N MET A 416 -7.04 -22.26 -4.19
CA MET A 416 -7.34 -22.75 -2.85
C MET A 416 -7.36 -24.29 -2.81
N LEU A 417 -7.97 -24.97 -3.78
CA LEU A 417 -7.99 -26.42 -3.87
C LEU A 417 -6.57 -27.00 -4.04
N THR A 418 -5.75 -26.34 -4.85
CA THR A 418 -4.33 -26.71 -5.01
C THR A 418 -3.56 -26.53 -3.69
N GLU A 419 -3.78 -25.42 -2.97
CA GLU A 419 -3.17 -25.17 -1.67
C GLU A 419 -3.61 -26.19 -0.62
N LYS A 420 -4.90 -26.51 -0.56
CA LYS A 420 -5.47 -27.53 0.33
C LYS A 420 -4.89 -28.92 0.06
N THR A 421 -4.73 -29.30 -1.21
CA THR A 421 -4.12 -30.58 -1.58
C THR A 421 -2.66 -30.68 -1.10
N ASN A 422 -1.89 -29.60 -1.28
CA ASN A 422 -0.51 -29.53 -0.80
C ASN A 422 -0.42 -29.59 0.73
N ASP A 423 -1.34 -28.92 1.43
CA ASP A 423 -1.41 -28.90 2.88
C ASP A 423 -1.72 -30.29 3.47
N VAL A 424 -2.71 -30.99 2.90
CA VAL A 424 -3.03 -32.38 3.29
C VAL A 424 -1.85 -33.32 3.02
N ALA A 425 -1.14 -33.13 1.90
CA ALA A 425 0.06 -33.91 1.60
C ALA A 425 1.20 -33.64 2.59
N GLU A 426 1.39 -32.38 3.01
CA GLU A 426 2.39 -31.99 4.01
C GLU A 426 2.05 -32.54 5.40
N ALA A 427 0.80 -32.42 5.82
CA ALA A 427 0.30 -33.00 7.07
C ALA A 427 0.48 -34.53 7.09
N SER A 428 0.20 -35.22 5.98
CA SER A 428 0.43 -36.66 5.86
C SER A 428 1.91 -37.03 5.99
N ARG A 429 2.83 -36.26 5.38
CA ARG A 429 4.28 -36.47 5.54
C ARG A 429 4.73 -36.23 6.98
N ALA A 430 4.24 -35.16 7.62
CA ALA A 430 4.57 -34.84 9.01
C ALA A 430 4.09 -35.94 9.98
N ALA A 431 2.88 -36.46 9.77
CA ALA A 431 2.33 -37.58 10.53
C ALA A 431 3.18 -38.85 10.37
N LYS A 432 3.60 -39.19 9.14
CA LYS A 432 4.52 -40.32 8.89
C LYS A 432 5.87 -40.17 9.60
N MET A 433 6.32 -38.94 9.83
CA MET A 433 7.56 -38.64 10.55
C MET A 433 7.38 -38.54 12.08
N ASN A 434 6.21 -38.90 12.63
CA ASN A 434 5.86 -38.77 14.06
C ASN A 434 6.19 -37.37 14.63
N ARG A 435 6.03 -36.33 13.81
CA ARG A 435 6.29 -34.95 14.24
C ARG A 435 5.09 -34.44 15.02
N THR A 436 5.32 -33.82 16.18
CA THR A 436 4.28 -33.17 16.97
C THR A 436 3.59 -32.09 16.11
N VAL A 437 2.27 -32.14 16.06
CA VAL A 437 1.45 -31.15 15.33
C VAL A 437 1.50 -29.83 16.09
N ASP A 438 1.93 -28.77 15.41
CA ASP A 438 1.96 -27.43 15.99
C ASP A 438 0.53 -26.86 16.00
N PRO A 439 0.03 -26.29 17.11
CA PRO A 439 -1.26 -25.60 17.13
C PRO A 439 -1.40 -24.51 16.04
N ARG A 440 -0.28 -23.92 15.60
CA ARG A 440 -0.24 -22.96 14.49
C ARG A 440 -0.58 -23.59 13.14
N ASP A 441 -0.20 -24.85 12.93
CA ASP A 441 -0.49 -25.59 11.71
C ASP A 441 -1.98 -25.97 11.67
N ILE A 442 -2.56 -26.34 12.83
CA ILE A 442 -4.01 -26.60 12.96
C ILE A 442 -4.82 -25.33 12.64
N ALA A 443 -4.44 -24.20 13.23
CA ALA A 443 -5.10 -22.92 12.95
C ALA A 443 -4.98 -22.53 11.46
N ALA A 444 -3.85 -22.84 10.81
CA ALA A 444 -3.67 -22.59 9.39
C ALA A 444 -4.56 -23.49 8.52
N HIS A 445 -4.74 -24.77 8.90
CA HIS A 445 -5.63 -25.70 8.21
C HIS A 445 -7.09 -25.25 8.28
N ASN A 446 -7.60 -24.98 9.48
CA ASN A 446 -8.97 -24.48 9.70
C ASN A 446 -9.25 -23.20 8.91
N ARG A 447 -8.22 -22.38 8.71
CA ARG A 447 -8.32 -21.13 7.96
C ARG A 447 -8.38 -21.34 6.44
N LEU A 448 -7.71 -22.36 5.91
CA LEU A 448 -7.90 -22.75 4.50
C LEU A 448 -9.32 -23.27 4.27
N ASP A 449 -9.87 -24.00 5.23
CA ASP A 449 -11.26 -24.46 5.18
C ASP A 449 -12.25 -23.28 5.23
N GLN A 450 -12.10 -22.36 6.18
CA GLN A 450 -12.94 -21.15 6.25
C GLN A 450 -12.87 -20.33 4.96
N ARG A 451 -11.66 -20.14 4.41
CA ARG A 451 -11.49 -19.45 3.12
C ARG A 451 -12.21 -20.20 1.99
N GLY A 452 -12.18 -21.53 2.00
CA GLY A 452 -12.90 -22.36 1.04
C GLY A 452 -14.41 -22.17 1.12
N GLU A 453 -14.97 -22.12 2.33
CA GLU A 453 -16.39 -21.83 2.57
C GLU A 453 -16.76 -20.42 2.11
N ASP A 454 -15.95 -19.40 2.45
CA ASP A 454 -16.18 -18.02 2.03
C ASP A 454 -16.18 -17.90 0.50
N LEU A 455 -15.19 -18.50 -0.19
CA LEU A 455 -15.13 -18.51 -1.65
C LEU A 455 -16.31 -19.26 -2.27
N ALA A 456 -16.72 -20.39 -1.67
CA ALA A 456 -17.89 -21.15 -2.12
C ALA A 456 -19.21 -20.36 -1.93
N SER A 457 -19.28 -19.49 -0.92
CA SER A 457 -20.38 -18.54 -0.72
C SER A 457 -20.35 -17.34 -1.68
N GLY A 458 -19.40 -17.33 -2.62
CA GLY A 458 -19.23 -16.28 -3.62
C GLY A 458 -18.41 -15.08 -3.16
N ALA A 459 -17.55 -15.22 -2.15
CA ALA A 459 -16.54 -14.20 -1.82
C ALA A 459 -15.54 -14.01 -2.95
N ALA A 460 -15.09 -12.77 -3.15
CA ALA A 460 -14.01 -12.48 -4.09
C ALA A 460 -12.67 -13.07 -3.60
N GLY A 461 -11.82 -13.49 -4.54
CA GLY A 461 -10.43 -13.75 -4.23
C GLY A 461 -9.70 -12.45 -3.92
N VAL A 462 -9.14 -12.30 -2.71
CA VAL A 462 -8.38 -11.11 -2.33
C VAL A 462 -6.98 -11.50 -1.87
N ASN A 463 -5.97 -10.98 -2.56
CA ASN A 463 -4.58 -11.01 -2.09
C ASN A 463 -4.21 -9.62 -1.58
N LEU A 464 -3.78 -9.52 -0.33
CA LEU A 464 -3.59 -8.24 0.34
C LEU A 464 -2.17 -8.04 0.84
N VAL A 465 -1.71 -6.80 0.74
CA VAL A 465 -0.42 -6.34 1.31
C VAL A 465 -0.63 -4.99 1.97
N GLY A 466 -0.03 -4.80 3.14
CA GLY A 466 -0.10 -3.56 3.90
C GLY A 466 1.27 -2.89 4.04
N TYR A 467 1.30 -1.56 3.94
CA TYR A 467 2.47 -0.73 4.23
C TYR A 467 2.07 0.43 5.15
N ILE A 468 3.01 0.86 5.98
CA ILE A 468 2.82 2.00 6.88
C ILE A 468 4.05 2.87 6.79
N THR A 469 3.88 4.12 6.38
CA THR A 469 4.94 5.14 6.40
C THR A 469 4.70 6.07 7.56
N VAL A 470 5.75 6.36 8.32
CA VAL A 470 5.78 7.31 9.44
C VAL A 470 6.74 8.42 9.09
N SER A 471 6.36 9.67 9.37
CA SER A 471 7.15 10.86 9.06
C SER A 471 7.40 11.69 10.30
N ALA A 472 8.64 12.14 10.52
CA ALA A 472 8.98 13.01 11.65
C ALA A 472 10.09 14.00 11.27
N ARG A 473 10.20 15.10 12.02
CA ARG A 473 11.18 16.16 11.77
C ARG A 473 12.62 15.76 12.05
N THR A 474 12.82 14.87 13.01
CA THR A 474 14.16 14.44 13.44
C THR A 474 14.25 12.91 13.49
N PRO A 475 15.44 12.33 13.28
CA PRO A 475 15.67 10.89 13.44
C PRO A 475 15.26 10.37 14.82
N GLU A 476 15.46 11.15 15.88
CA GLU A 476 15.10 10.79 17.25
C GLU A 476 13.59 10.69 17.43
N THR A 477 12.85 11.69 16.93
CA THR A 477 11.37 11.66 16.91
C THR A 477 10.87 10.50 16.06
N LEU A 478 11.47 10.26 14.89
CA LEU A 478 11.10 9.15 14.02
C LEU A 478 11.30 7.80 14.73
N ALA A 479 12.40 7.64 15.47
CA ALA A 479 12.66 6.42 16.23
C ALA A 479 11.62 6.19 17.34
N ARG A 480 11.13 7.27 17.99
CA ARG A 480 10.01 7.20 18.95
C ARG A 480 8.71 6.79 18.23
N ASP A 481 8.36 7.44 17.13
CA ASP A 481 7.11 7.18 16.42
C ASP A 481 7.08 5.77 15.81
N LYS A 482 8.23 5.27 15.32
CA LYS A 482 8.41 3.87 14.92
C LYS A 482 8.06 2.90 16.05
N ARG A 483 8.40 3.21 17.30
CA ARG A 483 8.04 2.36 18.46
C ARG A 483 6.55 2.48 18.79
N THR A 484 6.00 3.69 18.77
CA THR A 484 4.56 3.94 18.98
C THR A 484 3.70 3.17 17.98
N ILE A 485 4.03 3.27 16.69
CA ILE A 485 3.31 2.58 15.61
C ILE A 485 3.46 1.07 15.71
N ARG A 486 4.64 0.56 16.08
CA ARG A 486 4.80 -0.88 16.35
C ARG A 486 3.92 -1.36 17.50
N ALA A 487 3.87 -0.60 18.60
CA ALA A 487 3.03 -0.95 19.75
C ALA A 487 1.54 -0.94 19.38
N SER A 488 1.10 0.07 18.63
CA SER A 488 -0.28 0.18 18.17
C SER A 488 -0.66 -0.93 17.19
N ALA A 489 0.22 -1.25 16.24
CA ALA A 489 0.03 -2.38 15.34
C ALA A 489 -0.09 -3.72 16.08
N GLY A 490 0.67 -3.90 17.18
CA GLY A 490 0.53 -5.05 18.06
C GLY A 490 -0.86 -5.16 18.71
N LYS A 491 -1.47 -4.03 19.11
CA LYS A 491 -2.87 -3.98 19.60
C LYS A 491 -3.89 -4.31 18.50
N SER A 492 -3.53 -4.04 17.24
CA SER A 492 -4.28 -4.44 16.06
C SER A 492 -3.93 -5.85 15.55
N TYR A 493 -3.24 -6.67 16.34
CA TYR A 493 -2.83 -8.04 15.95
C TYR A 493 -1.99 -8.10 14.68
N LEU A 494 -1.30 -7.00 14.36
CA LEU A 494 -0.39 -6.90 13.22
C LEU A 494 1.06 -7.00 13.67
N LYS A 495 1.87 -7.66 12.86
CA LYS A 495 3.33 -7.63 13.01
C LYS A 495 3.96 -6.81 11.90
N LEU A 496 4.59 -5.72 12.29
CA LEU A 496 5.29 -4.84 11.37
C LEU A 496 6.77 -5.17 11.29
N GLU A 497 7.32 -5.02 10.09
CA GLU A 497 8.74 -5.10 9.85
C GLU A 497 9.20 -3.89 9.02
N TRP A 498 10.18 -3.14 9.53
CA TRP A 498 10.69 -1.95 8.85
C TRP A 498 11.53 -2.35 7.63
N CYS A 499 11.33 -1.63 6.53
CA CYS A 499 12.05 -1.83 5.27
C CYS A 499 13.42 -1.15 5.31
N ASP A 500 14.20 -1.39 6.37
CA ASP A 500 15.54 -0.83 6.52
C ASP A 500 16.39 -1.17 5.30
N ARG A 501 17.11 -0.17 4.77
CA ARG A 501 17.90 -0.17 3.52
C ARG A 501 17.06 -0.19 2.23
N GLU A 502 15.75 -0.22 2.31
CA GLU A 502 14.82 -0.26 1.17
C GLU A 502 13.73 0.83 1.24
N HIS A 503 13.86 1.81 2.13
CA HIS A 503 12.84 2.85 2.36
C HIS A 503 12.42 3.58 1.08
N HIS A 504 13.37 3.95 0.21
CA HIS A 504 13.06 4.58 -1.09
C HIS A 504 12.14 3.75 -2.00
N ARG A 505 12.18 2.42 -1.92
CA ARG A 505 11.29 1.53 -2.68
C ARG A 505 9.98 1.30 -1.92
N ALA A 506 10.06 1.14 -0.60
CA ALA A 506 8.91 0.85 0.24
C ALA A 506 7.94 2.03 0.35
N PHE A 507 8.48 3.26 0.43
CA PHE A 507 7.70 4.49 0.54
C PHE A 507 6.70 4.66 -0.61
N VAL A 508 7.09 4.24 -1.82
CA VAL A 508 6.23 4.26 -3.02
C VAL A 508 4.95 3.45 -2.84
N ASN A 509 4.97 2.39 -2.01
CA ASN A 509 3.78 1.59 -1.73
C ASN A 509 2.78 2.30 -0.81
N THR A 510 3.13 3.46 -0.26
CA THR A 510 2.22 4.35 0.48
C THR A 510 1.81 5.59 -0.31
N LEU A 511 2.31 5.75 -1.53
CA LEU A 511 1.84 6.74 -2.51
C LEU A 511 0.57 6.23 -3.22
N PRO A 512 -0.27 7.12 -3.80
CA PRO A 512 -1.52 6.77 -4.48
C PRO A 512 -1.31 6.11 -5.86
N PHE A 513 -0.53 5.02 -5.88
CA PHE A 513 -0.12 4.31 -7.09
C PHE A 513 -0.55 2.85 -7.10
N ALA A 514 -1.22 2.36 -6.05
CA ALA A 514 -1.58 0.95 -5.90
C ALA A 514 -0.41 -0.02 -6.18
N THR A 515 0.80 0.43 -5.81
CA THR A 515 2.03 -0.37 -5.92
C THR A 515 2.20 -1.17 -4.63
N GLY A 516 2.84 -2.35 -4.72
CA GLY A 516 3.15 -3.15 -3.54
C GLY A 516 2.82 -4.64 -3.63
N ILE A 517 2.13 -5.06 -4.70
CA ILE A 517 1.90 -6.47 -5.02
C ILE A 517 2.56 -6.80 -6.36
N ARG A 518 3.40 -7.84 -6.35
CA ARG A 518 3.99 -8.43 -7.55
C ARG A 518 3.09 -9.60 -7.96
N ARG A 519 2.62 -9.59 -9.21
CA ARG A 519 1.96 -10.74 -9.82
C ARG A 519 2.99 -11.77 -10.28
#